data_AF-B3S9J1-F1
#
_entry.id   AF-B3S9J1-F1
#
_cell.length_a   1.000
_cell.length_b   1.000
_cell.length_c   1.000
_cell.angle_alpha   90.00
_cell.angle_beta   90.00
_cell.angle_gamma   90.00
#
_symmetry.space_group_name_H-M   'P 1'
#
loop_
_entity.id
_entity.type
_entity.pdbx_description
1 polymer ?
#
loop_
_entity_poly.entity_id
_entity_poly.type
_entity_poly.pdbx_seq_one_letter_code
_entity_poly.pdbx_strand_id
1 'polypeptide(L)' 'CYTGTGQSYRGTVKESSNGTRCLHWASDGNPYQSFSKSEEVTSNYCRNPNSVRDRPWCYTS' A
#
# COMPACT_ATOMS: atom_id res chain seq x y z
N CYS A 1 -0.61 -10.92 -9.25
CA CYS A 1 0.81 -10.78 -9.65
C CYS A 1 1.15 -9.29 -9.72
N TYR A 2 2.41 -8.91 -9.49
CA TYR A 2 2.95 -7.58 -9.79
C TYR A 2 4.22 -7.73 -10.64
N THR A 3 4.56 -6.71 -11.43
CA THR A 3 5.77 -6.66 -12.24
C THR A 3 6.71 -5.56 -11.74
N GLY A 4 8.02 -5.78 -11.82
CA GLY A 4 9.02 -4.86 -11.30
C GLY A 4 8.79 -4.53 -9.81
N THR A 5 8.77 -3.24 -9.47
CA THR A 5 8.49 -2.74 -8.11
C THR A 5 7.01 -2.82 -7.71
N GLY A 6 6.12 -3.12 -8.66
CA GLY A 6 4.67 -3.14 -8.41
C GLY A 6 4.06 -1.75 -8.21
N GLN A 7 4.62 -0.71 -8.83
CA GLN A 7 4.03 0.64 -8.83
C GLN A 7 2.60 0.66 -9.39
N SER A 8 2.36 -0.10 -10.46
CA SER A 8 1.05 -0.26 -11.09
C SER A 8 0.23 -1.42 -10.50
N TYR A 9 0.65 -1.97 -9.36
CA TYR A 9 -0.05 -3.08 -8.74
C TYR A 9 -1.44 -2.64 -8.24
N ARG A 10 -2.48 -3.20 -8.85
CA ARG A 10 -3.89 -2.98 -8.49
C ARG A 10 -4.54 -4.16 -7.79
N GLY A 11 -3.76 -5.09 -7.25
CA GLY A 11 -4.31 -6.23 -6.53
C GLY A 11 -5.02 -5.83 -5.23
N THR A 12 -5.78 -6.77 -4.67
CA THR A 12 -6.63 -6.58 -3.49
C THR A 12 -6.04 -7.21 -2.22
N VAL A 13 -4.75 -7.55 -2.24
CA VAL A 13 -4.04 -8.07 -1.07
C VAL A 13 -4.02 -6.98 0.00
N LYS A 14 -4.46 -7.35 1.20
CA LYS A 14 -4.62 -6.48 2.37
C LYS A 14 -4.01 -7.09 3.64
N GLU A 15 -3.05 -7.99 3.44
CA GLU A 15 -2.23 -8.60 4.47
C GLU A 15 -0.76 -8.45 4.07
N SER A 16 0.08 -8.16 5.05
CA SER A 16 1.53 -8.15 4.89
C SER A 16 2.08 -9.58 4.89
N SER A 17 3.38 -9.71 4.58
CA SER A 17 4.07 -11.02 4.51
C SER A 17 4.08 -11.80 5.82
N ASN A 18 3.86 -11.13 6.96
CA ASN A 18 3.75 -11.73 8.29
C ASN A 18 2.29 -12.03 8.70
N GLY A 19 1.31 -11.82 7.82
CA GLY A 19 -0.12 -12.06 8.12
C GLY A 19 -0.80 -10.93 8.89
N THR A 20 -0.13 -9.80 9.12
CA THR A 20 -0.76 -8.63 9.75
C THR A 20 -1.69 -7.94 8.76
N ARG A 21 -2.88 -7.55 9.22
CA ARG A 21 -3.84 -6.83 8.38
C ARG A 21 -3.36 -5.42 8.10
N CYS A 22 -3.38 -5.05 6.83
CA CYS A 22 -3.06 -3.71 6.38
C CYS A 22 -4.09 -2.70 6.90
N LEU A 23 -3.58 -1.58 7.41
CA LEU A 23 -4.35 -0.39 7.76
C LEU A 23 -4.73 0.41 6.51
N HIS A 24 -5.74 1.25 6.64
CA HIS A 24 -6.13 2.18 5.59
C HIS A 24 -5.00 3.19 5.35
N TRP A 25 -4.65 3.42 4.09
CA TRP A 25 -3.64 4.43 3.74
C TRP A 25 -4.04 5.83 4.20
N ALA A 26 -5.34 6.11 4.25
CA ALA A 26 -5.91 7.37 4.74
C ALA A 26 -6.06 7.43 6.27
N SER A 27 -5.64 6.41 7.02
CA SER A 27 -5.79 6.36 8.48
C SER A 27 -4.99 7.49 9.16
N ASP A 28 -5.63 8.15 10.12
CA ASP A 28 -4.97 9.18 10.93
C ASP A 28 -3.75 8.62 11.67
N GLY A 29 -2.65 9.38 11.67
CA GLY A 29 -1.37 8.96 12.24
C GLY A 29 -0.49 8.12 11.31
N ASN A 30 -0.92 7.82 10.08
CA ASN A 30 -0.07 7.18 9.09
C ASN A 30 0.93 8.20 8.50
N PRO A 31 2.25 8.02 8.65
CA PRO A 31 3.23 8.92 8.04
C PRO A 31 3.18 8.94 6.51
N TYR A 32 2.50 7.97 5.90
CA TYR A 32 2.36 7.77 4.47
C TYR A 32 1.02 8.27 3.90
N GLN A 33 0.24 9.02 4.68
CA GLN A 33 -1.04 9.60 4.25
C GLN A 33 -0.87 10.57 3.06
N SER A 34 0.32 11.13 2.84
CA SER A 34 0.61 11.93 1.64
C SER A 34 0.42 11.15 0.34
N PHE A 35 0.62 9.83 0.34
CA PHE A 35 0.37 8.97 -0.82
C PHE A 35 -1.11 8.68 -1.06
N SER A 36 -1.97 8.85 -0.04
CA SER A 36 -3.43 8.65 -0.18
C SER A 36 -4.11 9.76 -0.98
N LYS A 37 -3.39 10.82 -1.36
CA LYS A 37 -3.88 11.88 -2.25
C LYS A 37 -3.96 11.46 -3.71
N SER A 38 -3.27 10.38 -4.09
CA SER A 38 -3.48 9.74 -5.38
C SER A 38 -4.75 8.91 -5.26
N GLU A 39 -5.79 9.20 -6.07
CA GLU A 39 -7.13 8.58 -6.01
C GLU A 39 -7.15 7.03 -6.08
N GLU A 40 -6.00 6.40 -6.29
CA GLU A 40 -5.80 4.95 -6.40
C GLU A 40 -5.50 4.24 -5.08
N VAL A 41 -5.37 5.01 -3.98
CA VAL A 41 -4.82 4.55 -2.69
C VAL A 41 -5.82 4.76 -1.54
N THR A 42 -7.12 4.87 -1.82
CA THR A 42 -8.17 5.13 -0.82
C THR A 42 -8.57 3.91 0.02
N SER A 43 -7.88 2.78 -0.14
CA SER A 43 -8.21 1.50 0.50
C SER A 43 -7.09 1.00 1.42
N ASN A 44 -7.15 -0.24 1.89
CA ASN A 44 -6.10 -0.86 2.71
C ASN A 44 -5.30 -1.93 1.93
N TYR A 45 -5.23 -1.78 0.61
CA TYR A 45 -4.52 -2.73 -0.24
C TYR A 45 -3.03 -2.43 -0.33
N CYS A 46 -2.21 -3.47 -0.54
CA CYS A 46 -0.80 -3.29 -0.80
C CYS A 46 -0.60 -2.43 -2.05
N ARG A 47 0.19 -1.37 -1.94
CA ARG A 47 0.53 -0.42 -3.00
C ARG A 47 2.01 -0.08 -2.90
N ASN A 48 2.56 0.46 -3.98
CA ASN A 48 3.90 1.00 -3.97
C ASN A 48 3.93 2.36 -4.68
N PRO A 49 3.39 3.41 -4.05
CA PRO A 49 3.38 4.75 -4.62
C PRO A 49 4.82 5.18 -4.94
N ASN A 50 5.07 5.81 -6.09
CA ASN A 50 6.42 6.29 -6.48
C ASN A 50 7.54 5.23 -6.47
N SER A 51 7.23 3.92 -6.49
CA SER A 51 8.23 2.86 -6.42
C SER A 51 9.22 3.00 -5.25
N VAL A 52 8.77 3.50 -4.08
CA VAL A 52 9.68 3.74 -2.93
C VAL A 52 10.29 2.44 -2.38
N ARG A 53 9.65 1.30 -2.67
CA ARG A 53 10.10 -0.04 -2.24
C ARG A 53 10.26 -0.95 -3.45
N ASP A 54 10.87 -2.11 -3.25
CA ASP A 54 11.05 -3.09 -4.33
C ASP A 54 9.81 -3.95 -4.61
N ARG A 55 8.75 -3.82 -3.79
CA ARG A 55 7.50 -4.59 -3.91
C ARG A 55 6.30 -3.81 -3.36
N PRO A 56 5.06 -4.16 -3.75
CA PRO A 56 3.85 -3.69 -3.08
C PRO A 56 3.90 -3.96 -1.58
N TRP A 57 3.61 -2.95 -0.79
CA TRP A 57 3.61 -3.01 0.67
C TRP A 57 2.37 -2.31 1.20
N CYS A 58 2.11 -2.44 2.49
CA CYS A 58 1.05 -1.69 3.14
C CYS A 58 1.52 -1.27 4.53
N TYR A 59 0.85 -0.26 5.09
CA TYR A 59 1.05 0.12 6.46
C TYR A 59 0.29 -0.84 7.38
N THR A 60 0.92 -1.26 8.47
CA THR A 60 0.34 -2.11 9.51
C THR A 60 0.47 -1.39 10.85
N SER A 61 -0.41 -1.69 11.82
CA SER A 61 -0.24 -1.18 13.19
C SER A 61 0.97 -1.82 13.87
#